data_AF-A0AAW6JXI3-F1
#
_entry.id   AF-A0AAW6JXI3-F1
#
_cell.length_a   1.000
_cell.length_b   1.000
_cell.length_c   1.000
_cell.angle_alpha   90.00
_cell.angle_beta   90.00
_cell.angle_gamma   90.00
#
_symmetry.space_group_name_H-M   'P 1'
#
loop_
_entity.id
_entity.type
_entity.pdbx_description
1 polymer ?
#
loop_
_entity_poly.entity_id
_entity_poly.type
_entity_poly.pdbx_seq_one_letter_code
_entity_poly.pdbx_strand_id
1 'polypeptide(L)'
;MIGHRDNSSESWKKLPWKKFRRNLFRLQKRVYKAVQVGDKRKAKSLQKLILKSTAARLLAIRQVSQLNAGKKTAGIDGKKSL
;
A
#
# COMPACT_ATOMS: atom_id res chain seq x y z
N MET A 1 31.26 -7.42 -18.18
CA MET A 1 30.36 -8.43 -17.59
C MET A 1 29.13 -7.73 -17.04
N ILE A 2 28.02 -7.79 -17.77
CA ILE A 2 26.73 -7.24 -17.31
C ILE A 2 26.18 -8.25 -16.30
N GLY A 3 26.42 -7.99 -15.01
CA GLY A 3 25.80 -8.79 -13.95
C GLY A 3 24.30 -8.61 -14.03
N HIS A 4 23.58 -9.70 -14.29
CA HIS A 4 22.12 -9.75 -14.20
C HIS A 4 21.72 -9.27 -12.80
N ARG A 5 21.32 -8.00 -12.68
CA ARG A 5 20.85 -7.41 -11.43
C ARG A 5 19.53 -8.10 -11.08
N ASP A 6 19.58 -8.78 -9.94
CA ASP A 6 18.51 -9.14 -9.01
C ASP A 6 17.13 -9.44 -9.63
N ASN A 7 16.66 -10.68 -9.45
CA ASN A 7 15.32 -11.12 -9.82
C ASN A 7 14.29 -10.18 -9.17
N SER A 8 13.80 -9.21 -9.93
CA SER A 8 12.93 -8.15 -9.40
C SER A 8 11.68 -8.73 -8.72
N SER A 9 11.22 -9.92 -9.14
CA SER A 9 10.11 -10.62 -8.49
C SER A 9 10.44 -11.12 -7.06
N GLU A 10 11.69 -11.49 -6.77
CA GLU A 10 12.11 -11.91 -5.43
C GLU A 10 12.11 -10.76 -4.43
N SER A 11 12.46 -9.56 -4.88
CA SER A 11 12.45 -8.36 -4.04
C SER A 11 11.06 -8.11 -3.41
N TRP A 12 9.97 -8.36 -4.15
CA TRP A 12 8.59 -8.22 -3.67
C TRP A 12 8.21 -9.25 -2.60
N LYS A 13 8.69 -10.48 -2.73
CA LYS A 13 8.43 -11.54 -1.75
C LYS A 13 9.14 -11.25 -0.42
N LYS A 14 10.35 -10.67 -0.49
CA LYS A 14 11.20 -10.36 0.68
C LYS A 14 10.80 -9.09 1.44
N LEU A 15 9.89 -8.26 0.91
CA LEU A 15 9.43 -7.05 1.59
C LEU A 15 8.76 -7.35 2.96
N PRO A 16 8.97 -6.52 3.99
CA PRO A 16 8.47 -6.77 5.34
C PRO A 16 6.97 -6.41 5.49
N TRP A 17 6.10 -7.12 4.78
CA TRP A 17 4.66 -6.86 4.66
C TRP A 17 3.94 -6.75 6.01
N LYS A 18 4.29 -7.59 6.99
CA LYS A 18 3.72 -7.57 8.34
C LYS A 18 4.03 -6.25 9.06
N LYS A 19 5.24 -5.71 8.88
CA LYS A 19 5.66 -4.41 9.44
C LYS A 19 4.89 -3.27 8.79
N PHE A 20 4.74 -3.30 7.47
CA PHE A 20 3.95 -2.29 6.74
C PHE A 20 2.50 -2.26 7.23
N ARG A 21 1.85 -3.43 7.36
CA ARG A 21 0.47 -3.53 7.86
C ARG A 21 0.34 -2.97 9.27
N ARG A 22 1.27 -3.34 10.17
CA ARG A 22 1.28 -2.82 11.55
C ARG A 22 1.42 -1.30 11.60
N ASN A 23 2.29 -0.73 10.78
CA ASN A 23 2.51 0.72 10.74
C ASN A 23 1.27 1.46 10.20
N LEU A 24 0.69 0.97 9.10
CA LEU A 24 -0.53 1.55 8.54
C LEU A 24 -1.70 1.47 9.51
N PHE A 25 -1.90 0.31 10.16
CA PHE A 25 -2.97 0.11 11.13
C PHE A 25 -2.85 1.08 12.32
N ARG A 26 -1.64 1.34 12.82
CA ARG A 26 -1.42 2.33 13.88
C ARG A 26 -1.83 3.74 13.46
N LEU A 27 -1.51 4.15 12.23
CA LEU A 27 -1.93 5.45 11.70
C LEU A 27 -3.45 5.52 11.54
N GLN A 28 -4.08 4.48 10.99
CA GLN A 28 -5.53 4.40 10.85
C GLN A 28 -6.23 4.45 12.22
N LYS A 29 -5.72 3.77 13.24
CA LYS A 29 -6.26 3.85 14.62
C LYS A 29 -6.14 5.26 15.18
N ARG A 30 -5.07 6.00 14.88
CA ARG A 30 -4.93 7.41 15.27
C ARG A 30 -5.94 8.30 14.55
N VAL A 31 -6.20 8.05 13.26
CA VAL A 31 -7.26 8.75 12.51
C VAL A 31 -8.61 8.49 13.17
N TYR A 32 -8.95 7.24 13.45
CA TYR A 32 -10.19 6.86 14.13
C TYR A 32 -10.37 7.61 15.45
N LYS A 33 -9.35 7.59 16.33
CA LYS A 33 -9.40 8.32 17.60
C LYS A 33 -9.57 9.83 17.43
N ALA A 34 -8.89 10.44 16.45
CA ALA A 34 -9.01 11.87 16.18
C ALA A 34 -10.42 12.24 15.68
N VAL A 35 -11.01 11.42 14.81
CA VAL A 35 -12.39 11.59 14.34
C VAL A 35 -13.38 11.42 15.48
N GLN A 36 -13.19 10.41 16.34
CA GLN A 36 -14.08 10.12 17.46
C GLN A 36 -14.21 11.30 18.44
N VAL A 37 -13.13 12.05 18.67
CA VAL A 37 -13.14 13.24 19.55
C VAL A 37 -13.44 14.55 18.81
N GLY A 38 -13.79 14.49 17.52
CA GLY A 38 -14.12 15.67 16.71
C GLY A 38 -12.91 16.49 16.20
N ASP A 39 -11.68 16.03 16.42
CA ASP A 39 -10.46 16.72 15.98
C ASP A 39 -10.18 16.50 14.48
N LYS A 40 -10.94 17.24 13.66
CA LYS A 40 -10.88 17.17 12.19
C LYS A 40 -9.51 17.62 11.65
N ARG A 41 -8.84 18.58 12.31
CA ARG A 41 -7.52 19.09 11.88
C ARG A 41 -6.47 17.99 12.00
N LYS A 42 -6.43 17.29 13.14
CA LYS A 42 -5.53 16.16 13.36
C LYS A 42 -5.85 14.97 12.47
N ALA A 43 -7.12 14.65 12.28
CA ALA A 43 -7.54 13.59 11.35
C ALA A 43 -7.01 13.86 9.93
N LYS A 44 -7.18 15.09 9.41
CA LYS A 44 -6.66 15.50 8.09
C LYS A 44 -5.14 15.41 8.01
N SER A 45 -4.42 15.81 9.05
CA SER A 45 -2.96 15.69 9.11
C SER A 45 -2.50 14.22 9.06
N LEU A 46 -3.15 13.35 9.83
CA LEU A 46 -2.85 11.91 9.84
C LEU A 46 -3.18 11.23 8.51
N GLN A 47 -4.27 11.61 7.84
CA GLN A 47 -4.58 11.14 6.49
C GLN A 47 -3.49 11.55 5.48
N LYS A 48 -3.03 12.81 5.52
CA LYS A 48 -1.91 13.26 4.70
C LYS A 48 -0.63 12.46 4.96
N LEU A 49 -0.37 12.10 6.22
CA LEU A 49 0.77 11.24 6.59
C LEU A 49 0.63 9.83 6.00
N ILE A 50 -0.57 9.24 6.01
CA ILE A 50 -0.83 7.94 5.37
C ILE A 50 -0.55 8.03 3.87
N LEU A 51 -1.04 9.07 3.18
CA LEU A 51 -0.83 9.27 1.74
C LEU A 51 0.66 9.40 1.36
N LYS A 52 1.48 9.99 2.23
CA LYS A 52 2.92 10.11 2.04
C LYS A 52 3.70 8.84 2.42
N SER A 53 3.08 7.86 3.06
CA SER A 53 3.77 6.66 3.55
C SER A 53 4.09 5.69 2.42
N THR A 54 5.37 5.34 2.27
CA THR A 54 5.83 4.29 1.35
C THR A 54 5.24 2.93 1.70
N ALA A 55 5.14 2.61 2.99
CA ALA A 55 4.52 1.36 3.47
C ALA A 55 3.04 1.26 3.06
N ALA A 56 2.29 2.37 3.17
CA ALA A 56 0.89 2.42 2.74
C ALA A 56 0.78 2.26 1.21
N ARG A 57 1.65 2.94 0.45
CA ARG A 57 1.70 2.84 -1.01
C ARG A 57 2.00 1.43 -1.49
N LEU A 58 3.00 0.77 -0.92
CA LEU A 58 3.38 -0.61 -1.29
C LEU A 58 2.25 -1.61 -0.97
N LEU A 59 1.55 -1.43 0.14
CA LEU A 59 0.38 -2.26 0.46
C LEU A 59 -0.77 -2.04 -0.52
N ALA A 60 -1.03 -0.78 -0.92
CA ALA A 60 -2.05 -0.48 -1.91
C ALA A 60 -1.72 -1.09 -3.28
N ILE A 61 -0.47 -0.97 -3.73
CA ILE A 61 -0.03 -1.59 -4.98
C ILE A 61 -0.20 -3.11 -4.90
N ARG A 62 0.28 -3.74 -3.81
CA ARG A 62 0.12 -5.18 -3.60
C ARG A 62 -1.34 -5.62 -3.62
N GLN A 63 -2.23 -4.84 -3.02
CA GLN A 63 -3.65 -5.14 -2.99
C GLN A 63 -4.20 -5.21 -4.41
N VAL A 64 -3.94 -4.18 -5.22
CA VAL A 64 -4.43 -4.10 -6.61
C VAL A 64 -3.79 -5.14 -7.50
N SER A 65 -2.47 -5.31 -7.44
CA SER A 65 -1.74 -6.16 -8.39
C SER A 65 -1.73 -7.64 -8.04
N GLN A 66 -1.83 -8.01 -6.75
CA GLN A 66 -1.65 -9.41 -6.31
C GLN A 66 -2.87 -10.02 -5.63
N LEU A 67 -3.64 -9.23 -4.87
CA LEU A 67 -4.65 -9.76 -3.95
C LEU A 67 -6.09 -9.61 -4.46
N ASN A 68 -6.38 -8.55 -5.22
CA ASN A 68 -7.71 -8.30 -5.75
C ASN A 68 -8.15 -9.40 -6.72
N ALA A 69 -9.41 -9.83 -6.63
CA ALA A 69 -10.00 -10.80 -7.55
C ALA A 69 -9.93 -10.32 -9.01
N GLY A 70 -10.15 -9.02 -9.23
CA GLY A 70 -10.10 -8.38 -10.54
C GLY A 70 -8.70 -8.11 -11.09
N LYS A 71 -7.61 -8.56 -10.45
CA LYS A 71 -6.22 -8.24 -10.88
C LYS A 71 -5.85 -8.66 -12.31
N LYS A 72 -6.60 -9.60 -12.89
CA LYS A 72 -6.47 -10.07 -14.29
C LYS A 72 -7.49 -9.44 -15.25
N THR A 73 -8.36 -8.57 -14.75
CA THR A 73 -9.36 -7.88 -15.57
C THR A 73 -8.65 -6.83 -16.40
N ALA A 74 -9.00 -6.76 -17.68
CA ALA A 74 -8.46 -5.74 -18.57
C ALA A 74 -8.86 -4.35 -18.07
N GLY A 75 -7.93 -3.40 -18.19
CA GLY A 75 -8.24 -1.98 -18.00
C GLY A 75 -8.98 -1.41 -19.20
N ILE A 76 -9.10 -0.09 -19.25
CA ILE A 76 -9.66 0.65 -20.38
C ILE A 76 -8.85 0.39 -21.68
N ASP A 77 -7.57 0.05 -21.54
CA ASP A 77 -6.67 -0.33 -22.64
C ASP A 77 -6.95 -1.71 -23.23
N GLY A 78 -7.91 -2.48 -22.67
CA GLY A 78 -8.33 -3.78 -23.17
C GLY A 78 -7.30 -4.92 -22.98
N LYS A 79 -6.15 -4.64 -22.37
CA LYS A 79 -5.07 -5.62 -22.19
C LYS A 79 -5.19 -6.34 -20.85
N LYS A 80 -5.27 -7.68 -20.88
CA LYS A 80 -5.29 -8.51 -19.66
C LYS A 80 -3.87 -8.84 -19.21
N SER A 81 -3.65 -8.82 -17.90
CA SER A 81 -2.46 -9.43 -17.29
C SER A 81 -2.68 -10.95 -17.22
N LEU A 82 -1.91 -11.71 -18.01
CA LEU A 82 -2.00 -13.17 -18.14
C LEU A 82 -1.65 -13.90 -16.83
#